data_AF-A0A4Q4TKW2-F1
#
_entry.id   AF-A0A4Q4TKW2-F1
#
_cell.length_a   1.000
_cell.length_b   1.000
_cell.length_c   1.000
_cell.angle_alpha   90.00
_cell.angle_beta   90.00
_cell.angle_gamma   90.00
#
_symmetry.space_group_name_H-M   'P 1'
#
loop_
_entity.id
_entity.type
_entity.pdbx_description
1 polymer ?
#
loop_
_entity_poly.entity_id
_entity_poly.type
_entity_poly.pdbx_seq_one_letter_code
_entity_poly.pdbx_strand_id
1 'polypeptide(L)'
;MATRQIKYKRLNASKQEIRLLELAPAQSLDEPVVCRLITVSLSDDLEFLALSSLYGDHSETEKIFVDGVPIVLTAHLAQALRHMRAVFFPTLVNSAKSGPSQRPQKRGPRWLLHLLRHVSSILPDPELEGKTPLRLWFDMLCVNQADERERSRQVLGRIYGSAKMVVGWLGLKGEFSDEGLRVLKEIDNAMPRNWGEPGDKELHPEHYSPQHRWAEKVQHFWMPTEEGVEAFTLPHWIGANDFMNRPYFQRRWILEEIALARFPAFLIGDDIVSWKQVLRLNRFQEEFRSYPSDLFPPRLRAQIADVPLGTVHALLDEFARRQRLEKMEALNSTQSSSSTRGTSNM
;
A
#
# COMPACT_ATOMS: atom_id res chain seq x y z
N MET A 1 -6.68 34.07 10.36
CA MET A 1 -5.22 34.19 10.55
C MET A 1 -4.53 33.66 9.30
N ALA A 2 -3.62 34.42 8.69
CA ALA A 2 -3.00 34.03 7.42
C ALA A 2 -2.20 32.71 7.59
N THR A 3 -2.63 31.65 6.90
CA THR A 3 -1.87 30.40 6.77
C THR A 3 -0.55 30.73 6.08
N ARG A 4 0.58 30.56 6.78
CA ARG A 4 1.89 30.74 6.14
C ARG A 4 2.10 29.57 5.17
N GLN A 5 2.32 29.90 3.90
CA GLN A 5 2.72 28.92 2.89
C GLN A 5 4.18 28.50 3.11
N ILE A 6 4.49 27.25 2.77
CA ILE A 6 5.85 26.73 2.75
C ILE A 6 6.68 27.55 1.75
N LYS A 7 7.86 28.01 2.17
CA LYS A 7 8.80 28.70 1.29
C LYS A 7 9.69 27.66 0.60
N TYR A 8 9.35 27.32 -0.63
CA TYR A 8 10.10 26.35 -1.41
C TYR A 8 11.40 26.93 -1.99
N LYS A 9 12.51 26.20 -1.82
CA LYS A 9 13.73 26.40 -2.62
C LYS A 9 13.55 25.72 -3.98
N ARG A 10 13.95 26.38 -5.07
CA ARG A 10 13.85 25.83 -6.43
C ARG A 10 14.69 24.54 -6.54
N LEU A 11 14.10 23.48 -7.12
CA LEU A 11 14.79 22.21 -7.35
C LEU A 11 15.72 22.29 -8.56
N ASN A 12 16.88 21.65 -8.46
CA ASN A 12 17.80 21.49 -9.57
C ASN A 12 17.46 20.25 -10.40
N ALA A 13 16.86 20.47 -11.57
CA ALA A 13 16.47 19.42 -12.50
C ALA A 13 17.67 18.58 -13.01
N SER A 14 18.85 19.19 -13.19
CA SER A 14 20.05 18.45 -13.66
C SER A 14 20.55 17.43 -12.62
N LYS A 15 20.27 17.68 -11.34
CA LYS A 15 20.61 16.80 -10.22
C LYS A 15 19.46 15.88 -9.80
N GLN A 16 18.35 15.90 -10.55
CA GLN A 16 17.12 15.18 -10.23
C GLN A 16 16.65 15.42 -8.78
N GLU A 17 16.76 16.66 -8.29
CA GLU A 17 16.39 16.97 -6.91
C GLU A 17 14.89 16.80 -6.67
N ILE A 18 14.55 16.26 -5.50
CA ILE A 18 13.20 16.16 -4.95
C ILE A 18 13.20 16.68 -3.51
N ARG A 19 12.02 16.90 -2.94
CA ARG A 19 11.87 17.18 -1.51
C ARG A 19 11.31 15.97 -0.77
N LEU A 20 11.78 15.74 0.43
CA LEU A 20 11.25 14.74 1.35
C LEU A 20 10.93 15.40 2.68
N LEU A 21 9.93 14.86 3.37
CA LEU A 21 9.67 15.12 4.77
C LEU A 21 10.48 14.15 5.62
N GLU A 22 11.20 14.69 6.59
CA GLU A 22 11.74 13.91 7.70
C GLU A 22 10.78 14.09 8.88
N LEU A 23 9.93 13.09 9.12
CA LEU A 23 9.00 13.10 10.25
C LEU A 23 9.79 12.93 11.54
N ALA A 24 9.44 13.67 12.59
CA ALA A 24 9.96 13.46 13.94
C ALA A 24 9.21 12.32 14.65
N PRO A 25 9.86 11.54 15.54
CA PRO A 25 9.15 10.58 16.39
C PRO A 25 8.17 11.27 17.35
N ALA A 26 7.23 10.51 17.89
CA ALA A 26 6.31 10.95 18.95
C ALA A 26 6.06 9.79 19.94
N GLN A 27 5.70 10.13 21.18
CA GLN A 27 5.38 9.13 22.22
C GLN A 27 3.93 8.66 22.13
N SER A 28 3.04 9.49 21.59
CA SER A 28 1.62 9.18 21.39
C SER A 28 1.11 9.62 20.01
N LEU A 29 -0.04 9.04 19.60
CA LEU A 29 -0.69 9.35 18.33
C LEU A 29 -1.26 10.78 18.29
N ASP A 30 -1.57 11.38 19.43
CA ASP A 30 -2.22 12.69 19.53
C ASP A 30 -1.23 13.86 19.52
N GLU A 31 0.06 13.58 19.62
CA GLU A 31 1.08 14.61 19.50
C GLU A 31 1.04 15.26 18.10
N PRO A 32 1.26 16.59 18.00
CA PRO A 32 1.32 17.26 16.71
C PRO A 32 2.36 16.64 15.77
N VAL A 33 2.09 16.69 14.47
CA VAL A 33 3.09 16.31 13.46
C VAL A 33 4.16 17.39 13.39
N VAL A 34 5.41 17.00 13.60
CA VAL A 34 6.59 17.84 13.42
C VAL A 34 7.48 17.18 12.37
N CYS A 35 7.91 17.95 11.38
CA CYS A 35 8.78 17.45 10.33
C CYS A 35 9.73 18.53 9.79
N ARG A 36 10.77 18.07 9.09
CA ARG A 36 11.66 18.93 8.30
C ARG A 36 11.45 18.70 6.82
N LEU A 37 11.55 19.74 6.01
CA LEU A 37 11.52 19.61 4.56
C LEU A 37 12.96 19.66 4.03
N ILE A 38 13.44 18.53 3.53
CA ILE A 38 14.81 18.40 3.00
C ILE A 38 14.80 18.32 1.47
N THR A 39 15.90 18.72 0.83
CA THR A 39 16.12 18.54 -0.61
C THR A 39 17.22 17.53 -0.82
N VAL A 40 16.94 16.52 -1.64
CA VAL A 40 17.85 15.41 -1.95
C VAL A 40 17.81 15.09 -3.44
N SER A 41 18.87 14.50 -3.98
CA SER A 41 18.86 13.96 -5.34
C SER A 41 18.15 12.61 -5.38
N LEU A 42 17.26 12.41 -6.35
CA LEU A 42 16.65 11.12 -6.59
C LEU A 42 17.68 10.18 -7.23
N SER A 43 18.00 9.09 -6.55
CA SER A 43 18.94 8.05 -6.97
C SER A 43 18.44 6.66 -6.55
N ASP A 44 19.03 5.60 -7.10
CA ASP A 44 18.58 4.21 -6.84
C ASP A 44 18.82 3.76 -5.39
N ASP A 45 19.76 4.39 -4.68
CA ASP A 45 20.07 4.16 -3.27
C ASP A 45 19.23 5.03 -2.31
N LEU A 46 18.48 6.00 -2.83
CA LEU A 46 17.63 6.86 -2.00
C LEU A 46 16.37 6.10 -1.58
N GLU A 47 16.27 5.83 -0.28
CA GLU A 47 15.12 5.12 0.27
C GLU A 47 14.15 6.07 1.01
N PHE A 48 12.87 5.98 0.65
CA PHE A 48 11.79 6.76 1.26
C PHE A 48 10.43 6.06 1.04
N LEU A 49 9.45 6.40 1.88
CA LEU A 49 8.04 6.05 1.68
C LEU A 49 7.34 7.16 0.91
N ALA A 50 6.35 6.85 0.09
CA ALA A 50 5.44 7.86 -0.45
C ALA A 50 4.04 7.69 0.15
N LEU A 51 3.42 8.80 0.55
CA LEU A 51 2.03 8.83 1.02
C LEU A 51 1.11 9.24 -0.14
N SER A 52 0.11 8.42 -0.40
CA SER A 52 -1.02 8.73 -1.26
C SER A 52 -2.28 8.83 -0.39
N SER A 53 -3.01 9.93 -0.47
CA SER A 53 -4.18 10.16 0.39
C SER A 53 -5.20 11.04 -0.33
N LEU A 54 -6.47 10.92 0.06
CA LEU A 54 -7.46 11.94 -0.24
C LEU A 54 -7.14 13.22 0.54
N TYR A 55 -7.60 14.36 0.03
CA TYR A 55 -7.47 15.63 0.76
C TYR A 55 -8.42 15.71 1.96
N GLY A 56 -9.56 15.02 1.93
CA GLY A 56 -10.58 15.14 2.98
C GLY A 56 -11.37 16.46 2.91
N ASP A 57 -12.10 16.79 3.98
CA ASP A 57 -12.90 18.01 4.08
C ASP A 57 -11.99 19.23 4.32
N HIS A 58 -12.12 20.28 3.51
CA HIS A 58 -11.34 21.51 3.63
C HIS A 58 -11.77 22.41 4.80
N SER A 59 -12.95 22.18 5.36
CA SER A 59 -13.45 22.89 6.54
C SER A 59 -12.86 22.34 7.84
N GLU A 60 -12.49 21.06 7.85
CA GLU A 60 -11.85 20.41 8.99
C GLU A 60 -10.33 20.50 8.85
N THR A 61 -9.68 21.25 9.73
CA THR A 61 -8.24 21.53 9.62
C THR A 61 -7.48 21.26 10.91
N GLU A 62 -6.21 20.87 10.75
CA GLU A 62 -5.28 20.63 11.84
C GLU A 62 -3.93 21.32 11.52
N LYS A 63 -3.21 21.75 12.55
CA LYS A 63 -1.90 22.36 12.41
C LYS A 63 -0.81 21.32 12.56
N ILE A 64 0.14 21.34 11.62
CA ILE A 64 1.41 20.62 11.70
C ILE A 64 2.56 21.63 11.72
N PHE A 65 3.77 21.20 12.03
CA PHE A 65 4.95 22.07 12.06
C PHE A 65 6.00 21.56 11.07
N VAL A 66 6.30 22.37 10.05
CA VAL A 66 7.32 22.08 9.03
C VAL A 66 8.45 23.09 9.19
N ASP A 67 9.66 22.62 9.49
CA ASP A 67 10.82 23.48 9.79
C ASP A 67 10.52 24.53 10.89
N GLY A 68 9.72 24.13 11.90
CA GLY A 68 9.27 25.00 12.99
C GLY A 68 8.17 25.99 12.60
N VAL A 69 7.73 26.02 11.34
CA VAL A 69 6.65 26.88 10.86
C VAL A 69 5.31 26.14 10.91
N PRO A 70 4.25 26.73 11.51
CA PRO A 70 2.93 26.10 11.52
C PRO A 70 2.32 26.13 10.11
N ILE A 71 1.96 24.95 9.60
CA ILE A 71 1.26 24.72 8.34
C ILE A 71 -0.10 24.12 8.65
N VAL A 72 -1.16 24.61 7.99
CA VAL A 72 -2.51 24.09 8.16
C VAL A 72 -2.78 23.08 7.05
N LEU A 73 -3.16 21.87 7.44
CA LEU A 73 -3.66 20.83 6.55
C LEU A 73 -5.11 20.52 6.89
N THR A 74 -5.78 19.76 6.03
CA THR A 74 -7.02 19.12 6.44
C THR A 74 -6.75 18.12 7.57
N ALA A 75 -7.72 17.92 8.44
CA ALA A 75 -7.61 16.98 9.55
C ALA A 75 -7.29 15.55 9.05
N HIS A 76 -7.86 15.16 7.90
CA HIS A 76 -7.60 13.86 7.28
C HIS A 76 -6.13 13.65 6.89
N LEU A 77 -5.47 14.67 6.30
CA LEU A 77 -4.06 14.59 5.90
C LEU A 77 -3.12 14.64 7.10
N ALA A 78 -3.44 15.45 8.12
CA ALA A 78 -2.69 15.45 9.37
C ALA A 78 -2.78 14.09 10.08
N GLN A 79 -3.98 13.49 10.13
CA GLN A 79 -4.21 12.14 10.64
C GLN A 79 -3.40 11.10 9.87
N ALA A 80 -3.37 11.16 8.53
CA ALA A 80 -2.54 10.28 7.71
C ALA A 80 -1.07 10.33 8.14
N LEU A 81 -0.49 11.52 8.33
CA LEU A 81 0.89 11.69 8.80
C LEU A 81 1.10 11.16 10.22
N ARG A 82 0.15 11.35 11.14
CA ARG A 82 0.20 10.80 12.50
C ARG A 82 0.22 9.27 12.50
N HIS A 83 -0.61 8.65 11.65
CA HIS A 83 -0.67 7.18 11.52
C HIS A 83 0.56 6.62 10.78
N MET A 84 1.04 7.28 9.72
CA MET A 84 2.32 6.93 9.10
C MET A 84 3.45 6.95 10.12
N ARG A 85 3.54 8.01 10.93
CA ARG A 85 4.49 8.10 12.04
C ARG A 85 4.30 6.95 13.03
N ALA A 86 3.08 6.72 13.54
CA ALA A 86 2.82 5.74 14.58
C ALA A 86 3.02 4.28 14.13
N VAL A 87 2.80 3.95 12.86
CA VAL A 87 2.99 2.58 12.36
C VAL A 87 4.43 2.35 11.93
N PHE A 88 5.06 3.34 11.31
CA PHE A 88 6.41 3.21 10.77
C PHE A 88 7.50 3.74 11.71
N PHE A 89 7.25 4.25 12.93
CA PHE A 89 8.33 4.50 13.92
C PHE A 89 8.55 3.32 14.90
N PRO A 90 7.54 2.81 15.62
CA PRO A 90 7.71 1.79 16.66
C PRO A 90 7.96 0.38 16.11
N THR A 91 7.43 0.07 14.92
CA THR A 91 7.76 -1.17 14.20
C THR A 91 9.27 -1.24 13.88
N LEU A 92 9.98 -0.11 13.93
CA LEU A 92 11.42 -0.01 13.71
C LEU A 92 12.23 -0.18 15.00
N VAL A 93 11.69 0.28 16.14
CA VAL A 93 12.34 0.15 17.47
C VAL A 93 12.17 -1.27 18.05
N ASN A 94 11.03 -1.92 17.83
CA ASN A 94 10.74 -3.25 18.38
C ASN A 94 11.41 -4.40 17.61
N SER A 95 11.83 -4.20 16.36
CA SER A 95 12.62 -5.19 15.61
C SER A 95 14.04 -5.37 16.18
N ALA A 96 14.53 -4.38 16.93
CA ALA A 96 15.87 -4.36 17.51
C ALA A 96 15.98 -4.95 18.92
N LYS A 97 14.88 -4.96 19.68
CA LYS A 97 14.87 -5.30 21.12
C LYS A 97 14.35 -6.71 21.41
N SER A 98 14.52 -7.66 20.48
CA SER A 98 14.12 -9.06 20.73
C SER A 98 15.12 -9.76 21.66
N GLY A 99 15.09 -9.43 22.94
CA GLY A 99 15.54 -10.27 24.06
C GLY A 99 14.38 -11.10 24.64
N PRO A 100 14.63 -12.16 25.43
CA PRO A 100 13.70 -13.27 25.60
C PRO A 100 12.47 -13.05 26.50
N SER A 101 12.20 -11.86 27.03
CA SER A 101 11.39 -11.77 28.25
C SER A 101 10.47 -10.54 28.37
N GLN A 102 9.73 -10.21 27.31
CA GLN A 102 8.52 -9.37 27.45
C GLN A 102 7.33 -9.92 26.66
N ARG A 103 6.15 -9.91 27.32
CA ARG A 103 4.85 -10.31 26.75
C ARG A 103 4.55 -9.50 25.48
N PRO A 104 3.96 -10.10 24.43
CA PRO A 104 3.83 -9.43 23.14
C PRO A 104 2.71 -8.38 23.17
N GLN A 105 3.08 -7.09 23.19
CA GLN A 105 2.22 -6.06 22.61
C GLN A 105 2.08 -6.36 21.11
N LYS A 106 0.85 -6.19 20.58
CA LYS A 106 0.44 -6.54 19.20
C LYS A 106 1.62 -6.42 18.21
N ARG A 107 2.21 -7.56 17.83
CA ARG A 107 3.27 -7.57 16.82
C ARG A 107 2.65 -7.13 15.51
N GLY A 108 3.25 -6.13 14.84
CA GLY A 108 2.89 -5.75 13.49
C GLY A 108 2.84 -6.98 12.57
N PRO A 109 2.08 -6.94 11.47
CA PRO A 109 1.87 -8.10 10.61
C PRO A 109 3.18 -8.80 10.27
N ARG A 110 3.25 -10.14 10.35
CA ARG A 110 4.50 -10.89 10.06
C ARG A 110 5.07 -10.59 8.67
N TRP A 111 4.20 -10.29 7.69
CA TRP A 111 4.60 -9.85 6.36
C TRP A 111 5.20 -8.44 6.38
N LEU A 112 4.70 -7.53 7.24
CA LEU A 112 5.30 -6.21 7.46
C LEU A 112 6.70 -6.40 8.04
N LEU A 113 6.92 -7.28 9.03
CA LEU A 113 8.28 -7.59 9.53
C LEU A 113 9.20 -8.18 8.44
N HIS A 114 8.66 -9.02 7.55
CA HIS A 114 9.42 -9.59 6.43
C HIS A 114 9.72 -8.55 5.33
N LEU A 115 8.77 -7.65 5.03
CA LEU A 115 8.96 -6.50 4.15
C LEU A 115 9.96 -5.50 4.78
N LEU A 116 9.86 -5.29 6.10
CA LEU A 116 10.73 -4.44 6.90
C LEU A 116 12.17 -4.97 6.97
N ARG A 117 12.41 -6.28 6.86
CA ARG A 117 13.77 -6.81 6.66
C ARG A 117 14.44 -6.28 5.39
N HIS A 118 13.66 -6.06 4.33
CA HIS A 118 14.15 -5.49 3.07
C HIS A 118 14.11 -3.96 3.04
N VAL A 119 13.41 -3.29 3.97
CA VAL A 119 13.47 -1.83 4.18
C VAL A 119 14.33 -1.42 5.39
N SER A 120 15.17 -2.33 5.91
CA SER A 120 16.01 -2.13 7.10
C SER A 120 16.90 -0.87 7.06
N SER A 121 17.29 -0.41 5.86
CA SER A 121 18.05 0.82 5.60
C SER A 121 17.22 2.12 5.59
N ILE A 122 15.87 2.07 5.47
CA ILE A 122 14.99 3.22 5.77
C ILE A 122 14.92 3.45 7.28
N LEU A 123 15.24 2.42 8.06
CA LEU A 123 14.96 2.43 9.48
C LEU A 123 16.01 3.24 10.26
N PRO A 124 15.61 3.86 11.38
CA PRO A 124 16.53 4.22 12.44
C PRO A 124 17.37 2.99 12.78
N ASP A 125 18.68 3.08 12.60
CA ASP A 125 19.58 2.06 13.14
C ASP A 125 19.39 2.05 14.67
N PRO A 126 19.04 0.90 15.26
CA PRO A 126 18.82 0.81 16.69
C PRO A 126 20.06 1.10 17.53
N GLU A 127 21.25 0.90 16.97
CA GLU A 127 22.54 1.19 17.60
C GLU A 127 22.92 2.67 17.44
N LEU A 128 22.35 3.39 16.47
CA LEU A 128 22.51 4.84 16.28
C LEU A 128 21.39 5.63 16.98
N GLU A 129 21.27 5.59 18.31
CA GLU A 129 20.55 6.56 19.16
C GLU A 129 19.36 7.34 18.49
N GLY A 130 18.42 6.68 17.81
CA GLY A 130 17.30 7.37 17.14
C GLY A 130 17.67 8.41 16.07
N LYS A 131 18.79 8.25 15.32
CA LYS A 131 19.32 9.28 14.41
C LYS A 131 18.86 9.23 12.95
N THR A 132 18.21 8.17 12.46
CA THR A 132 17.69 8.14 11.08
C THR A 132 16.19 8.50 11.05
N PRO A 133 15.80 9.65 10.48
CA PRO A 133 14.40 10.09 10.45
C PRO A 133 13.57 9.29 9.44
N LEU A 134 12.28 9.10 9.72
CA LEU A 134 11.35 8.51 8.76
C LEU A 134 11.16 9.46 7.57
N ARG A 135 11.71 9.08 6.42
CA ARG A 135 11.64 9.85 5.17
C ARG A 135 10.38 9.52 4.39
N LEU A 136 9.59 10.55 4.15
CA LEU A 136 8.31 10.46 3.48
C LEU A 136 8.22 11.48 2.35
N TRP A 137 7.82 11.06 1.16
CA TRP A 137 7.36 11.94 0.12
C TRP A 137 5.84 12.07 0.21
N PHE A 138 5.34 13.31 0.17
CA PHE A 138 3.92 13.60 0.14
C PHE A 138 3.70 14.82 -0.74
N ASP A 139 3.02 14.62 -1.87
CA ASP A 139 2.83 15.61 -2.93
C ASP A 139 2.39 16.98 -2.40
N MET A 140 1.43 17.02 -1.48
CA MET A 140 0.90 18.25 -0.87
C MET A 140 1.99 19.15 -0.25
N LEU A 141 3.02 18.56 0.37
CA LEU A 141 4.06 19.26 1.10
C LEU A 141 5.43 19.24 0.40
N CYS A 142 5.68 18.27 -0.46
CA CYS A 142 6.96 18.09 -1.14
C CYS A 142 7.00 18.77 -2.51
N VAL A 143 5.83 19.00 -3.13
CA VAL A 143 5.68 19.65 -4.43
C VAL A 143 5.28 21.11 -4.23
N ASN A 144 6.00 22.01 -4.88
CA ASN A 144 5.56 23.38 -5.02
C ASN A 144 4.37 23.44 -5.98
N GLN A 145 3.16 23.50 -5.44
CA GLN A 145 1.92 23.49 -6.23
C GLN A 145 1.77 24.68 -7.19
N ALA A 146 2.57 25.75 -7.01
CA ALA A 146 2.64 26.89 -7.93
C ALA A 146 3.63 26.68 -9.09
N ASP A 147 4.46 25.62 -9.07
CA ASP A 147 5.37 25.27 -10.16
C ASP A 147 4.77 24.16 -11.02
N GLU A 148 4.40 24.50 -12.25
CA GLU A 148 3.77 23.56 -13.19
C GLU A 148 4.65 22.37 -13.55
N ARG A 149 5.98 22.52 -13.49
CA ARG A 149 6.92 21.44 -13.82
C ARG A 149 6.95 20.42 -12.69
N GLU A 150 6.93 20.87 -11.45
CA GLU A 150 6.95 19.99 -10.28
C GLU A 150 5.66 19.16 -10.17
N ARG A 151 4.50 19.72 -10.54
CA ARG A 151 3.20 19.00 -10.57
C ARG A 151 2.97 18.14 -11.83
N SER A 152 3.95 18.02 -12.72
CA SER A 152 3.79 17.26 -13.95
C SER A 152 3.69 15.75 -13.67
N ARG A 153 2.80 15.04 -14.37
CA ARG A 153 2.60 13.59 -14.21
C ARG A 153 3.89 12.79 -14.37
N GLN A 154 4.77 13.21 -15.28
CA GLN A 154 6.06 12.54 -15.50
C GLN A 154 6.96 12.60 -14.25
N VAL A 155 7.00 13.75 -13.56
CA VAL A 155 7.80 13.93 -12.35
C VAL A 155 7.21 13.12 -11.19
N LEU A 156 5.90 13.27 -10.94
CA LEU A 156 5.22 12.55 -9.87
C LEU A 156 5.34 11.04 -10.05
N GLY A 157 5.09 10.55 -11.26
CA GLY A 157 5.17 9.14 -11.59
C GLY A 157 6.55 8.53 -11.37
N ARG A 158 7.62 9.28 -11.68
CA ARG A 158 8.99 8.85 -11.39
C ARG A 158 9.26 8.76 -9.89
N ILE A 159 8.76 9.70 -9.10
CA ILE A 159 8.95 9.70 -7.64
C ILE A 159 8.20 8.52 -7.02
N TYR A 160 6.93 8.31 -7.39
CA TYR A 160 6.15 7.14 -6.95
C TYR A 160 6.80 5.81 -7.35
N GLY A 161 7.35 5.72 -8.56
CA GLY A 161 8.08 4.53 -9.03
C GLY A 161 9.45 4.32 -8.40
N SER A 162 10.02 5.33 -7.77
CA SER A 162 11.30 5.26 -7.03
C SER A 162 11.08 5.05 -5.53
N ALA A 163 9.89 5.37 -5.02
CA ALA A 163 9.55 5.14 -3.62
C ALA A 163 9.63 3.64 -3.30
N LYS A 164 10.17 3.33 -2.13
CA LYS A 164 10.33 1.93 -1.70
C LYS A 164 8.99 1.27 -1.41
N MET A 165 8.03 2.06 -0.96
CA MET A 165 6.63 1.68 -0.83
C MET A 165 5.77 2.92 -0.96
N VAL A 166 4.63 2.77 -1.65
CA VAL A 166 3.59 3.79 -1.71
C VAL A 166 2.46 3.33 -0.82
N VAL A 167 2.14 4.15 0.18
CA VAL A 167 1.11 3.86 1.19
C VAL A 167 -0.13 4.70 0.90
N GLY A 168 -1.23 4.04 0.57
CA GLY A 168 -2.55 4.64 0.44
C GLY A 168 -3.23 4.75 1.80
N TRP A 169 -3.53 5.97 2.26
CA TRP A 169 -4.28 6.17 3.51
C TRP A 169 -5.79 6.04 3.27
N LEU A 170 -6.43 5.12 4.00
CA LEU A 170 -7.86 4.81 3.88
C LEU A 170 -8.74 5.41 5.00
N GLY A 171 -8.12 6.13 5.94
CA GLY A 171 -8.80 6.66 7.13
C GLY A 171 -8.77 5.70 8.32
N LEU A 172 -9.55 6.05 9.35
CA LEU A 172 -9.71 5.22 10.54
C LEU A 172 -10.52 3.96 10.26
N LYS A 173 -10.32 2.96 11.13
CA LYS A 173 -11.15 1.76 11.20
C LYS A 173 -12.59 2.14 11.57
N GLY A 174 -13.53 1.50 10.88
CA GLY A 174 -14.94 1.45 11.28
C GLY A 174 -15.19 0.28 12.24
N GLU A 175 -16.46 0.11 12.62
CA GLU A 175 -16.90 -0.89 13.60
C GLU A 175 -16.43 -2.32 13.28
N PHE A 176 -16.52 -2.72 12.00
CA PHE A 176 -16.19 -4.09 11.56
C PHE A 176 -14.90 -4.20 10.78
N SER A 177 -14.04 -3.16 10.82
CA SER A 177 -12.82 -3.17 10.01
C SER A 177 -11.90 -4.33 10.37
N ASP A 178 -11.70 -4.65 11.65
CA ASP A 178 -10.79 -5.73 12.06
C ASP A 178 -11.27 -7.11 11.54
N GLU A 179 -12.58 -7.37 11.60
CA GLU A 179 -13.20 -8.58 11.06
C GLU A 179 -13.09 -8.64 9.53
N GLY A 180 -13.28 -7.51 8.85
CA GLY A 180 -13.08 -7.40 7.40
C GLY A 180 -11.64 -7.69 6.98
N LEU A 181 -10.67 -7.06 7.66
CA LEU A 181 -9.24 -7.28 7.41
C LEU A 181 -8.82 -8.72 7.66
N ARG A 182 -9.46 -9.41 8.61
CA ARG A 182 -9.28 -10.84 8.83
C ARG A 182 -9.68 -11.66 7.60
N VAL A 183 -10.80 -11.34 6.92
CA VAL A 183 -11.20 -11.99 5.66
C VAL A 183 -10.11 -11.86 4.60
N LEU A 184 -9.63 -10.64 4.35
CA LEU A 184 -8.58 -10.38 3.36
C LEU A 184 -7.32 -11.23 3.62
N LYS A 185 -6.92 -11.32 4.89
CA LYS A 185 -5.74 -12.09 5.32
C LYS A 185 -5.94 -13.59 5.19
N GLU A 186 -7.08 -14.12 5.60
CA GLU A 186 -7.36 -15.56 5.55
C GLU A 186 -7.51 -16.05 4.11
N ILE A 187 -8.18 -15.29 3.25
CA ILE A 187 -8.27 -15.58 1.81
C ILE A 187 -6.89 -15.54 1.15
N ASP A 188 -6.07 -14.53 1.43
CA ASP A 188 -4.71 -14.44 0.88
C ASP A 188 -3.86 -15.67 1.25
N ASN A 189 -3.91 -16.08 2.53
CA ASN A 189 -3.19 -17.25 3.05
C ASN A 189 -3.70 -18.59 2.50
N ALA A 190 -5.00 -18.68 2.21
CA ALA A 190 -5.62 -19.92 1.73
C ALA A 190 -5.35 -20.16 0.24
N MET A 191 -5.44 -19.10 -0.56
CA MET A 191 -5.32 -19.19 -2.02
C MET A 191 -3.89 -19.64 -2.43
N PRO A 192 -3.71 -20.39 -3.53
CA PRO A 192 -2.38 -20.76 -4.03
C PRO A 192 -1.53 -19.54 -4.42
N ARG A 193 -0.20 -19.68 -4.40
CA ARG A 193 0.71 -18.55 -4.68
C ARG A 193 0.52 -17.98 -6.09
N ASN A 194 0.41 -18.86 -7.07
CA ASN A 194 0.34 -18.52 -8.51
C ASN A 194 -1.10 -18.51 -9.03
N TRP A 195 -2.09 -18.51 -8.12
CA TRP A 195 -3.50 -18.59 -8.51
C TRP A 195 -3.89 -17.47 -9.47
N GLY A 196 -4.38 -17.85 -10.65
CA GLY A 196 -4.78 -16.94 -11.73
C GLY A 196 -3.64 -16.47 -12.63
N GLU A 197 -2.43 -17.01 -12.49
CA GLU A 197 -1.36 -16.81 -13.49
C GLU A 197 -1.61 -17.64 -14.77
N PRO A 198 -1.09 -17.23 -15.93
CA PRO A 198 -1.24 -18.00 -17.17
C PRO A 198 -0.69 -19.43 -17.02
N GLY A 199 -1.51 -20.45 -17.33
CA GLY A 199 -1.14 -21.86 -17.21
C GLY A 199 -1.45 -22.50 -15.85
N ASP A 200 -1.80 -21.71 -14.82
CA ASP A 200 -2.06 -22.25 -13.47
C ASP A 200 -3.30 -23.14 -13.44
N LYS A 201 -4.34 -22.79 -14.20
CA LYS A 201 -5.59 -23.55 -14.27
C LYS A 201 -5.42 -24.92 -14.93
N GLU A 202 -4.56 -25.02 -15.93
CA GLU A 202 -4.25 -26.28 -16.61
C GLU A 202 -3.41 -27.21 -15.71
N LEU A 203 -2.51 -26.63 -14.92
CA LEU A 203 -1.64 -27.38 -13.99
C LEU A 203 -2.35 -27.80 -12.71
N HIS A 204 -3.26 -26.97 -12.21
CA HIS A 204 -3.94 -27.13 -10.93
C HIS A 204 -5.47 -26.94 -11.06
N PRO A 205 -6.17 -27.75 -11.89
CA PRO A 205 -7.60 -27.59 -12.14
C PRO A 205 -8.44 -27.70 -10.85
N GLU A 206 -7.97 -28.42 -9.85
CA GLU A 206 -8.64 -28.58 -8.55
C GLU A 206 -8.74 -27.29 -7.73
N HIS A 207 -7.97 -26.25 -8.08
CA HIS A 207 -8.03 -24.93 -7.45
C HIS A 207 -9.06 -23.99 -8.08
N TYR A 208 -9.74 -24.43 -9.13
CA TYR A 208 -10.73 -23.66 -9.87
C TYR A 208 -12.10 -24.33 -9.79
N SER A 209 -13.08 -23.70 -10.44
CA SER A 209 -14.42 -24.25 -10.60
C SER A 209 -14.43 -25.67 -11.20
N PRO A 210 -15.24 -26.60 -10.64
CA PRO A 210 -16.12 -26.42 -9.48
C PRO A 210 -15.47 -26.67 -8.11
N GLN A 211 -14.33 -27.33 -8.02
CA GLN A 211 -13.84 -27.90 -6.75
C GLN A 211 -13.33 -26.86 -5.76
N HIS A 212 -12.60 -25.83 -6.23
CA HIS A 212 -12.02 -24.78 -5.39
C HIS A 212 -11.31 -25.30 -4.12
N ARG A 213 -10.51 -26.37 -4.20
CA ARG A 213 -9.88 -27.06 -3.05
C ARG A 213 -9.27 -26.12 -2.00
N TRP A 214 -8.66 -25.02 -2.45
CA TRP A 214 -8.02 -24.05 -1.56
C TRP A 214 -9.02 -23.33 -0.63
N ALA A 215 -10.28 -23.19 -1.07
CA ALA A 215 -11.35 -22.50 -0.37
C ALA A 215 -11.93 -23.32 0.80
N GLU A 216 -11.63 -24.62 0.89
CA GLU A 216 -11.99 -25.46 2.06
C GLU A 216 -11.49 -24.85 3.38
N LYS A 217 -10.34 -24.15 3.34
CA LYS A 217 -9.73 -23.47 4.50
C LYS A 217 -10.50 -22.24 4.97
N VAL A 218 -11.29 -21.63 4.09
CA VAL A 218 -12.00 -20.36 4.32
C VAL A 218 -13.52 -20.50 4.22
N GLN A 219 -14.03 -21.72 4.04
CA GLN A 219 -15.46 -21.99 3.89
C GLN A 219 -16.31 -21.54 5.08
N HIS A 220 -15.70 -21.46 6.26
CA HIS A 220 -16.33 -20.97 7.48
C HIS A 220 -16.87 -19.53 7.35
N PHE A 221 -16.43 -18.74 6.37
CA PHE A 221 -16.97 -17.40 6.12
C PHE A 221 -18.38 -17.40 5.50
N TRP A 222 -18.84 -18.51 4.92
CA TRP A 222 -20.14 -18.60 4.24
C TRP A 222 -20.95 -19.85 4.62
N MET A 223 -20.48 -20.61 5.61
CA MET A 223 -21.27 -21.66 6.23
C MET A 223 -22.43 -21.05 7.03
N PRO A 224 -23.61 -21.70 7.07
CA PRO A 224 -24.70 -21.25 7.92
C PRO A 224 -24.25 -21.16 9.37
N THR A 225 -24.60 -20.07 10.05
CA THR A 225 -24.50 -20.02 11.51
C THR A 225 -25.59 -20.88 12.13
N GLU A 226 -25.42 -21.30 13.39
CA GLU A 226 -26.45 -22.03 14.14
C GLU A 226 -27.78 -21.26 14.21
N GLU A 227 -27.71 -19.93 14.12
CA GLU A 227 -28.82 -18.99 14.17
C GLU A 227 -29.47 -18.73 12.79
N GLY A 228 -28.97 -19.34 11.71
CA GLY A 228 -29.52 -19.18 10.36
C GLY A 228 -29.25 -17.79 9.74
N VAL A 229 -28.29 -17.03 10.28
CA VAL A 229 -27.96 -15.69 9.79
C VAL A 229 -27.38 -15.78 8.37
N GLU A 230 -27.80 -14.84 7.52
CA GLU A 230 -27.31 -14.75 6.14
C GLU A 230 -25.81 -14.40 6.12
N ALA A 231 -25.03 -15.11 5.31
CA ALA A 231 -23.58 -14.99 5.31
C ALA A 231 -23.09 -13.53 5.14
N PHE A 232 -23.63 -12.78 4.17
CA PHE A 232 -23.15 -11.43 3.84
C PHE A 232 -23.66 -10.33 4.78
N THR A 233 -24.47 -10.65 5.79
CA THR A 233 -24.82 -9.73 6.88
C THR A 233 -23.91 -9.90 8.10
N LEU A 234 -22.98 -10.86 8.05
CA LEU A 234 -22.03 -11.09 9.15
C LEU A 234 -20.95 -9.98 9.19
N PRO A 235 -20.48 -9.60 10.39
CA PRO A 235 -19.50 -8.54 10.60
C PRO A 235 -18.29 -8.59 9.65
N HIS A 236 -17.74 -9.77 9.41
CA HIS A 236 -16.55 -9.92 8.56
C HIS A 236 -16.81 -9.58 7.09
N TRP A 237 -18.00 -9.87 6.56
CA TRP A 237 -18.36 -9.46 5.19
C TRP A 237 -18.74 -7.99 5.12
N ILE A 238 -19.43 -7.45 6.13
CA ILE A 238 -19.69 -6.02 6.24
C ILE A 238 -18.37 -5.25 6.24
N GLY A 239 -17.42 -5.66 7.06
CA GLY A 239 -16.09 -5.05 7.16
C GLY A 239 -15.27 -5.15 5.87
N ALA A 240 -15.27 -6.33 5.21
CA ALA A 240 -14.56 -6.51 3.94
C ALA A 240 -15.19 -5.65 2.82
N ASN A 241 -16.52 -5.56 2.79
CA ASN A 241 -17.23 -4.71 1.85
C ASN A 241 -16.99 -3.22 2.14
N ASP A 242 -17.02 -2.78 3.39
CA ASP A 242 -16.68 -1.41 3.80
C ASP A 242 -15.26 -1.03 3.35
N PHE A 243 -14.28 -1.92 3.58
CA PHE A 243 -12.91 -1.73 3.10
C PHE A 243 -12.86 -1.49 1.59
N MET A 244 -13.50 -2.35 0.79
CA MET A 244 -13.47 -2.25 -0.67
C MET A 244 -14.25 -1.03 -1.21
N ASN A 245 -15.19 -0.51 -0.44
CA ASN A 245 -15.98 0.68 -0.78
C ASN A 245 -15.40 1.98 -0.21
N ARG A 246 -14.21 1.96 0.40
CA ARG A 246 -13.58 3.19 0.90
C ARG A 246 -13.43 4.21 -0.24
N PRO A 247 -13.76 5.50 -0.01
CA PRO A 247 -13.73 6.54 -1.05
C PRO A 247 -12.41 6.64 -1.81
N TYR A 248 -11.31 6.24 -1.17
CA TYR A 248 -9.98 6.17 -1.76
C TYR A 248 -9.96 5.32 -3.05
N PHE A 249 -10.60 4.14 -3.03
CA PHE A 249 -10.63 3.22 -4.18
C PHE A 249 -11.48 3.71 -5.36
N GLN A 250 -12.29 4.76 -5.15
CA GLN A 250 -13.19 5.32 -6.15
C GLN A 250 -12.54 6.43 -7.00
N ARG A 251 -11.28 6.83 -6.69
CA ARG A 251 -10.61 7.96 -7.37
C ARG A 251 -9.62 7.50 -8.41
N ARG A 252 -9.96 7.67 -9.70
CA ARG A 252 -9.10 7.31 -10.86
C ARG A 252 -7.65 7.85 -10.77
N TRP A 253 -7.45 9.10 -10.34
CA TRP A 253 -6.13 9.73 -10.32
C TRP A 253 -5.18 9.14 -9.27
N ILE A 254 -5.69 8.75 -8.09
CA ILE A 254 -4.92 8.06 -7.03
C ILE A 254 -4.35 6.74 -7.55
N LEU A 255 -5.08 6.15 -8.49
CA LEU A 255 -4.79 4.83 -9.02
C LEU A 255 -3.72 4.90 -10.10
N GLU A 256 -3.67 5.98 -10.88
CA GLU A 256 -2.54 6.27 -11.75
C GLU A 256 -1.24 6.43 -10.94
N GLU A 257 -1.29 6.99 -9.74
CA GLU A 257 -0.12 7.22 -8.90
C GLU A 257 0.35 5.94 -8.17
N ILE A 258 -0.57 5.24 -7.52
CA ILE A 258 -0.25 4.00 -6.81
C ILE A 258 0.05 2.84 -7.76
N ALA A 259 -0.49 2.85 -8.99
CA ALA A 259 -0.10 1.91 -10.04
C ALA A 259 1.37 2.05 -10.41
N LEU A 260 1.93 3.25 -10.21
CA LEU A 260 3.33 3.49 -10.50
C LEU A 260 4.26 2.97 -9.41
N ALA A 261 3.73 2.62 -8.23
CA ALA A 261 4.48 2.05 -7.12
C ALA A 261 5.14 0.72 -7.47
N ARG A 262 6.35 0.49 -6.94
CA ARG A 262 6.94 -0.87 -6.92
C ARG A 262 6.24 -1.77 -5.90
N PHE A 263 5.91 -1.20 -4.75
CA PHE A 263 5.25 -1.89 -3.65
C PHE A 263 4.07 -1.05 -3.13
N PRO A 264 2.84 -1.29 -3.61
CA PRO A 264 1.66 -0.61 -3.11
C PRO A 264 1.09 -1.31 -1.86
N ALA A 265 0.77 -0.50 -0.84
CA ALA A 265 0.13 -0.93 0.40
C ALA A 265 -0.91 0.11 0.84
N PHE A 266 -1.85 -0.29 1.70
CA PHE A 266 -2.91 0.57 2.22
C PHE A 266 -2.88 0.58 3.73
N LEU A 267 -2.98 1.75 4.32
CA LEU A 267 -3.02 1.95 5.76
C LEU A 267 -4.45 2.33 6.18
N ILE A 268 -5.03 1.57 7.09
CA ILE A 268 -6.36 1.81 7.68
C ILE A 268 -6.24 1.76 9.21
N GLY A 269 -6.42 2.93 9.84
CA GLY A 269 -6.05 3.09 11.24
C GLY A 269 -4.58 2.70 11.46
N ASP A 270 -4.35 1.64 12.23
CA ASP A 270 -3.03 1.10 12.56
C ASP A 270 -2.66 -0.17 11.76
N ASP A 271 -3.52 -0.65 10.86
CA ASP A 271 -3.28 -1.85 10.07
C ASP A 271 -2.85 -1.54 8.64
N ILE A 272 -1.89 -2.33 8.15
CA ILE A 272 -1.45 -2.28 6.77
C ILE A 272 -2.00 -3.50 6.01
N VAL A 273 -2.56 -3.23 4.84
CA VAL A 273 -3.05 -4.21 3.88
C VAL A 273 -2.20 -4.12 2.63
N SER A 274 -1.60 -5.23 2.21
CA SER A 274 -0.86 -5.27 0.95
C SER A 274 -1.81 -5.28 -0.24
N TRP A 275 -1.36 -4.71 -1.37
CA TRP A 275 -2.12 -4.82 -2.62
C TRP A 275 -2.46 -6.25 -3.03
N LYS A 276 -1.55 -7.20 -2.77
CA LYS A 276 -1.78 -8.63 -3.02
C LYS A 276 -3.04 -9.15 -2.33
N GLN A 277 -3.30 -8.73 -1.09
CA GLN A 277 -4.50 -9.12 -0.34
C GLN A 277 -5.77 -8.54 -0.98
N VAL A 278 -5.74 -7.27 -1.39
CA VAL A 278 -6.86 -6.61 -2.07
C VAL A 278 -7.18 -7.33 -3.39
N LEU A 279 -6.15 -7.62 -4.19
CA LEU A 279 -6.31 -8.35 -5.45
C LEU A 279 -6.88 -9.75 -5.25
N ARG A 280 -6.42 -10.49 -4.24
CA ARG A 280 -6.89 -11.86 -4.00
C ARG A 280 -8.32 -11.90 -3.48
N LEU A 281 -8.74 -10.89 -2.71
CA LEU A 281 -10.14 -10.74 -2.35
C LEU A 281 -11.02 -10.47 -3.59
N ASN A 282 -10.60 -9.57 -4.48
CA ASN A 282 -11.33 -9.30 -5.72
C ASN A 282 -11.42 -10.54 -6.62
N ARG A 283 -10.30 -11.24 -6.83
CA ARG A 283 -10.28 -12.51 -7.58
C ARG A 283 -11.18 -13.59 -6.98
N PHE A 284 -11.19 -13.72 -5.66
CA PHE A 284 -12.13 -14.59 -4.96
C PHE A 284 -13.59 -14.19 -5.27
N GLN A 285 -13.93 -12.92 -5.16
CA GLN A 285 -15.30 -12.45 -5.43
C GLN A 285 -15.70 -12.72 -6.88
N GLU A 286 -14.84 -12.43 -7.86
CA GLU A 286 -15.09 -12.68 -9.28
C GLU A 286 -15.27 -14.17 -9.59
N GLU A 287 -14.40 -15.04 -9.07
CA GLU A 287 -14.47 -16.49 -9.31
C GLU A 287 -15.77 -17.06 -8.77
N PHE A 288 -16.10 -16.79 -7.51
CA PHE A 288 -17.28 -17.35 -6.86
C PHE A 288 -18.60 -16.71 -7.32
N ARG A 289 -18.54 -15.51 -7.90
CA ARG A 289 -19.68 -14.88 -8.56
C ARG A 289 -19.93 -15.47 -9.95
N SER A 290 -18.87 -15.69 -10.72
CA SER A 290 -18.95 -16.04 -12.14
C SER A 290 -19.05 -17.55 -12.40
N TYR A 291 -18.44 -18.37 -11.54
CA TYR A 291 -18.31 -19.80 -11.76
C TYR A 291 -18.97 -20.64 -10.66
N PRO A 292 -19.42 -21.87 -10.99
CA PRO A 292 -19.99 -22.74 -9.99
C PRO A 292 -18.96 -23.28 -9.00
N SER A 293 -19.38 -23.59 -7.78
CA SER A 293 -18.53 -24.16 -6.74
C SER A 293 -19.26 -25.24 -5.96
N ASP A 294 -18.55 -26.32 -5.65
CA ASP A 294 -19.02 -27.38 -4.75
C ASP A 294 -19.02 -26.93 -3.27
N LEU A 295 -18.24 -25.89 -2.95
CA LEU A 295 -18.07 -25.37 -1.59
C LEU A 295 -18.92 -24.13 -1.32
N PHE A 296 -19.36 -23.41 -2.35
CA PHE A 296 -20.05 -22.13 -2.21
C PHE A 296 -21.50 -22.20 -2.71
N PRO A 297 -22.49 -22.00 -1.82
CA PRO A 297 -23.90 -22.13 -2.18
C PRO A 297 -24.32 -21.23 -3.35
N PRO A 298 -25.02 -21.76 -4.38
CA PRO A 298 -25.48 -20.96 -5.52
C PRO A 298 -26.29 -19.71 -5.14
N ARG A 299 -27.11 -19.81 -4.08
CA ARG A 299 -27.92 -18.69 -3.56
C ARG A 299 -27.09 -17.48 -3.12
N LEU A 300 -25.84 -17.70 -2.70
CA LEU A 300 -24.96 -16.65 -2.20
C LEU A 300 -24.24 -15.89 -3.32
N ARG A 301 -24.22 -16.42 -4.56
CA ARG A 301 -23.49 -15.78 -5.68
C ARG A 301 -24.04 -14.40 -6.03
N ALA A 302 -25.37 -14.26 -5.98
CA ALA A 302 -26.05 -13.00 -6.23
C ALA A 302 -25.81 -11.95 -5.13
N GLN A 303 -25.35 -12.38 -3.95
CA GLN A 303 -25.08 -11.51 -2.80
C GLN A 303 -23.63 -11.01 -2.76
N ILE A 304 -22.71 -11.60 -3.55
CA ILE A 304 -21.35 -11.07 -3.68
C ILE A 304 -21.46 -9.67 -4.29
N ALA A 305 -21.08 -8.66 -3.51
CA ALA A 305 -21.16 -7.26 -3.93
C ALA A 305 -20.44 -7.05 -5.27
N ASP A 306 -21.05 -6.25 -6.14
CA ASP A 306 -20.33 -5.72 -7.30
C ASP A 306 -19.41 -4.61 -6.79
N VAL A 307 -18.14 -4.92 -6.65
CA VAL A 307 -17.19 -3.90 -6.23
C VAL A 307 -16.75 -3.18 -7.51
N PRO A 308 -17.01 -1.86 -7.65
CA PRO A 308 -16.69 -1.11 -8.86
C PRO A 308 -15.17 -0.91 -8.96
N LEU A 309 -14.48 -1.99 -9.30
CA LEU A 309 -13.03 -2.06 -9.36
C LEU A 309 -12.57 -1.87 -10.79
N GLY A 310 -13.16 -0.94 -11.55
CA GLY A 310 -12.49 -0.37 -12.72
C GLY A 310 -11.05 0.04 -12.36
N THR A 311 -10.87 0.43 -11.10
CA THR A 311 -9.64 0.58 -10.33
C THR A 311 -8.71 -0.63 -10.28
N VAL A 312 -9.17 -1.83 -9.88
CA VAL A 312 -8.30 -3.02 -9.79
C VAL A 312 -7.94 -3.51 -11.17
N HIS A 313 -8.87 -3.42 -12.13
CA HIS A 313 -8.60 -3.73 -13.53
C HIS A 313 -7.52 -2.80 -14.12
N ALA A 314 -7.65 -1.48 -13.94
CA ALA A 314 -6.63 -0.53 -14.39
C ALA A 314 -5.26 -0.76 -13.71
N LEU A 315 -5.25 -1.08 -12.42
CA LEU A 315 -4.02 -1.42 -11.69
C LEU A 315 -3.40 -2.73 -12.17
N LEU A 316 -4.23 -3.75 -12.42
CA LEU A 316 -3.80 -5.03 -12.99
C LEU A 316 -3.23 -4.86 -14.39
N ASP A 317 -3.89 -4.07 -15.23
CA ASP A 317 -3.44 -3.76 -16.58
C ASP A 317 -2.09 -3.06 -16.58
N GLU A 318 -1.92 -2.05 -15.72
CA GLU A 318 -0.66 -1.32 -15.58
C GLU A 318 0.45 -2.21 -15.01
N PHE A 319 0.15 -3.04 -14.02
CA PHE A 319 1.12 -3.99 -13.46
C PHE A 319 1.53 -5.06 -14.47
N ALA A 320 0.55 -5.64 -15.21
CA ALA A 320 0.80 -6.58 -16.28
C ALA A 320 1.56 -5.94 -17.44
N ARG A 321 1.32 -4.65 -17.74
CA ARG A 321 2.08 -3.88 -18.73
C ARG A 321 3.54 -3.72 -18.29
N ARG A 322 3.79 -3.42 -17.01
CA ARG A 322 5.14 -3.29 -16.44
C ARG A 322 5.92 -4.60 -16.45
N GLN A 323 5.32 -5.69 -16.00
CA GLN A 323 5.96 -7.01 -16.07
C GLN A 323 6.32 -7.41 -17.50
N ARG A 324 5.49 -7.04 -18.49
CA ARG A 324 5.80 -7.24 -19.91
C ARG A 324 7.02 -6.41 -20.34
N LEU A 325 7.09 -5.13 -19.96
CA LEU A 325 8.22 -4.25 -20.28
C LEU A 325 9.52 -4.72 -19.61
N GLU A 326 9.50 -5.04 -18.33
CA GLU A 326 10.67 -5.55 -17.60
C GLU A 326 11.18 -6.86 -18.21
N LYS A 327 10.28 -7.78 -18.58
CA LYS A 327 10.65 -9.01 -19.30
C LYS A 327 11.27 -8.70 -20.66
N MET A 328 10.73 -7.74 -21.42
CA MET A 328 11.29 -7.32 -22.71
C MET A 328 12.68 -6.69 -22.55
N GLU A 329 12.89 -5.84 -21.55
CA GLU A 329 14.20 -5.24 -21.24
C GLU A 329 15.23 -6.29 -20.79
N ALA A 330 14.82 -7.27 -19.98
CA ALA A 330 15.65 -8.41 -19.60
C ALA A 330 16.03 -9.27 -20.83
N LEU A 331 15.09 -9.55 -21.73
CA LEU A 331 15.34 -10.27 -22.98
C LEU A 331 16.31 -9.51 -23.89
N ASN A 332 16.13 -8.19 -24.04
CA ASN A 332 16.97 -7.34 -24.88
C ASN A 332 18.40 -7.18 -24.32
N SER A 333 18.56 -7.10 -23.00
CA SER A 333 19.90 -7.06 -22.35
C SER A 333 20.61 -8.42 -22.41
N THR A 334 19.87 -9.53 -22.43
CA THR A 334 20.44 -10.86 -22.64
C THR A 334 20.88 -11.08 -24.09
N GLN A 335 20.14 -10.51 -25.06
CA GLN A 335 20.54 -10.54 -26.47
C GLN A 335 21.73 -9.63 -26.79
N SER A 336 21.81 -8.43 -26.21
CA SER A 336 22.94 -7.51 -26.42
C SER A 336 24.25 -8.02 -25.81
N SER A 337 24.19 -8.70 -24.66
CA SER A 337 25.37 -9.36 -24.05
C SER A 337 25.82 -10.61 -24.81
N SER A 338 24.92 -11.27 -25.54
CA SER A 338 25.26 -12.39 -26.43
C SER A 338 25.93 -11.95 -27.74
N SER A 339 25.62 -10.74 -28.25
CA SER A 339 26.23 -10.21 -29.48
C SER A 339 27.64 -9.64 -29.26
N THR A 340 28.01 -9.28 -28.02
CA THR A 340 29.36 -8.79 -27.71
C THR A 340 30.40 -9.91 -27.48
N ARG A 341 29.97 -11.18 -27.30
CA ARG A 341 30.88 -12.34 -27.20
C ARG A 341 31.21 -13.00 -28.54
N GLY A 342 30.67 -12.50 -29.66
CA GLY A 342 30.86 -13.05 -31.00
C GLY A 342 32.00 -12.46 -31.83
N THR A 343 32.73 -11.45 -31.34
CA THR A 343 33.77 -10.73 -32.11
C THR A 343 35.09 -10.65 -31.34
N SER A 344 35.64 -11.82 -31.01
CA SER A 344 37.08 -11.99 -30.72
C SER A 344 37.45 -13.44 -31.01
N ASN A 345 37.59 -13.74 -32.30
CA ASN A 345 38.45 -14.79 -32.84
C ASN A 345 38.38 -14.68 -34.37
N MET A 346 39.25 -13.84 -34.93
CA MET A 346 39.94 -14.06 -36.20
C MET A 346 41.13 -13.12 -36.29
#